data_AF-A0A2I0L1R2-F1
#
_entry.id   AF-A0A2I0L1R2-F1
#
_cell.length_a   1.000
_cell.length_b   1.000
_cell.length_c   1.000
_cell.angle_alpha   90.00
_cell.angle_beta   90.00
_cell.angle_gamma   90.00
#
_symmetry.space_group_name_H-M   'P 1'
#
loop_
_entity.id
_entity.type
_entity.pdbx_description
1 polymer ?
#
loop_
_entity_poly.entity_id
_entity_poly.type
_entity_poly.pdbx_seq_one_letter_code
_entity_poly.pdbx_strand_id
1 'polypeptide(L)'
;MAPIDPHSFTDSAHPLTTHISLSFYFDFPSSSIHASALLSLQSPLSGPLCLDTRSLSVISVLDPQSLSPLPFSLSDPDPIKGQNLTISLSNHSSVLIIYSTTPASSALQWLNPSQTFNKTFPFVYTQCQSIHARSVFPCQDTPAARICYSARLNIPRQLSAV
;
A
#
# COMPACT_ATOMS: atom_id res chain seq x y z
N MET A 1 -2.29 -13.42 -20.55
CA MET A 1 -2.51 -14.05 -19.23
C MET A 1 -3.89 -13.68 -18.72
N ALA A 2 -4.56 -14.60 -18.02
CA ALA A 2 -5.87 -14.33 -17.45
C ALA A 2 -5.71 -13.66 -16.07
N PRO A 3 -6.44 -12.58 -15.78
CA PRO A 3 -6.48 -12.00 -14.44
C PRO A 3 -7.04 -13.03 -13.46
N ILE A 4 -6.41 -13.17 -12.29
CA ILE A 4 -6.94 -14.01 -11.19
C ILE A 4 -8.30 -13.46 -10.75
N ASP A 5 -8.41 -12.14 -10.73
CA ASP A 5 -9.52 -11.37 -10.20
C ASP A 5 -9.77 -10.15 -11.10
N PRO A 6 -10.99 -9.96 -11.63
CA PRO A 6 -11.29 -8.84 -12.53
C PRO A 6 -11.11 -7.45 -11.88
N HIS A 7 -11.07 -7.37 -10.55
CA HIS A 7 -10.92 -6.11 -9.81
C HIS A 7 -9.49 -5.85 -9.32
N SER A 8 -8.51 -6.66 -9.72
CA SER A 8 -7.10 -6.49 -9.36
C SER A 8 -6.21 -6.52 -10.62
N PHE A 9 -5.10 -5.79 -10.57
CA PHE A 9 -4.00 -5.90 -11.53
C PHE A 9 -3.05 -7.07 -11.25
N THR A 10 -3.34 -7.88 -10.22
CA THR A 10 -2.56 -9.07 -9.87
C THR A 10 -2.54 -10.08 -11.03
N ASP A 11 -1.34 -10.43 -11.48
CA ASP A 11 -1.11 -11.47 -12.48
C ASP A 11 -0.98 -12.84 -11.81
N SER A 12 -1.64 -13.86 -12.38
CA SER A 12 -1.59 -15.25 -11.94
C SER A 12 -0.23 -15.89 -12.05
N ALA A 13 0.66 -15.39 -12.91
CA ALA A 13 2.00 -15.91 -13.05
C ALA A 13 3.03 -15.25 -12.14
N HIS A 14 2.68 -14.14 -11.48
CA HIS A 14 3.60 -13.48 -10.55
C HIS A 14 3.61 -14.20 -9.20
N PRO A 15 4.76 -14.28 -8.52
CA PRO A 15 4.80 -14.78 -7.16
C PRO A 15 3.91 -13.92 -6.26
N LEU A 16 3.14 -14.58 -5.41
CA LEU A 16 2.33 -13.89 -4.41
C LEU A 16 3.23 -13.35 -3.29
N THR A 17 2.80 -12.23 -2.73
CA THR A 17 3.37 -11.69 -1.50
C THR A 17 3.02 -12.64 -0.34
N THR A 18 3.99 -12.94 0.51
CA THR A 18 3.80 -13.79 1.70
C THR A 18 3.78 -12.97 2.98
N HIS A 19 4.54 -11.88 3.01
CA HIS A 19 4.62 -10.97 4.15
C HIS A 19 4.77 -9.53 3.68
N ILE A 20 4.17 -8.59 4.41
CA ILE A 20 4.41 -7.15 4.25
C ILE A 20 4.80 -6.52 5.58
N SER A 21 5.93 -5.81 5.59
CA SER A 21 6.35 -5.00 6.75
C SER A 21 6.06 -3.53 6.45
N LEU A 22 5.11 -2.96 7.19
CA LEU A 22 4.60 -1.61 7.02
C LEU A 22 5.20 -0.68 8.09
N SER A 23 5.68 0.48 7.68
CA SER A 23 6.04 1.57 8.59
C SER A 23 5.23 2.80 8.22
N PHE A 24 4.40 3.28 9.14
CA PHE A 24 3.50 4.40 8.93
C PHE A 24 3.80 5.56 9.88
N TYR A 25 3.78 6.76 9.33
CA TYR A 25 3.77 8.01 10.07
C TYR A 25 2.48 8.75 9.73
N PHE A 26 1.63 8.96 10.74
CA PHE A 26 0.32 9.58 10.57
C PHE A 26 0.43 11.11 10.69
N ASP A 27 0.17 11.81 9.60
CA ASP A 27 0.10 13.27 9.56
C ASP A 27 -1.36 13.73 9.53
N PHE A 28 -1.93 13.94 10.71
CA PHE A 28 -3.31 14.38 10.88
C PHE A 28 -3.61 15.74 10.22
N PRO A 29 -2.75 16.78 10.36
CA PRO A 29 -2.94 18.05 9.66
C PRO A 29 -3.15 17.93 8.15
N SER A 30 -2.38 17.06 7.48
CA SER A 30 -2.52 16.83 6.03
C SER A 30 -3.48 15.70 5.66
N SER A 31 -4.05 15.00 6.66
CA SER A 31 -4.88 13.80 6.45
C SER A 31 -4.19 12.76 5.55
N SER A 32 -2.90 12.55 5.79
CA SER A 32 -2.07 11.64 5.00
C SER A 32 -1.20 10.75 5.89
N ILE A 33 -0.73 9.66 5.31
CA ILE A 33 0.21 8.72 5.94
C ILE A 33 1.45 8.68 5.08
N HIS A 34 2.59 9.07 5.65
CA HIS A 34 3.90 8.82 5.05
C HIS A 34 4.33 7.40 5.40
N ALA A 35 4.72 6.62 4.40
CA ALA A 35 4.80 5.18 4.55
C ALA A 35 5.98 4.54 3.81
N SER A 36 6.40 3.40 4.35
CA SER A 36 7.16 2.42 3.59
C SER A 36 6.53 1.04 3.72
N ALA A 37 6.57 0.29 2.62
CA ALA A 37 6.10 -1.08 2.53
C ALA A 37 7.23 -1.96 2.00
N LEU A 38 7.71 -2.89 2.84
CA LEU A 38 8.61 -3.95 2.42
C LEU A 38 7.80 -5.21 2.13
N LEU A 39 7.69 -5.55 0.85
CA LEU A 39 6.99 -6.76 0.39
C LEU A 39 8.00 -7.91 0.28
N SER A 40 7.62 -9.09 0.77
CA SER A 40 8.33 -10.35 0.58
C SER A 40 7.53 -11.26 -0.34
N LEU A 41 8.15 -11.71 -1.42
CA LEU A 41 7.55 -12.58 -2.44
C LEU A 41 7.84 -14.04 -2.11
N GLN A 42 6.92 -14.93 -2.51
CA GLN A 42 7.07 -16.38 -2.32
C GLN A 42 8.30 -16.96 -3.04
N SER A 43 8.66 -16.39 -4.19
CA SER A 43 9.86 -16.74 -4.94
C SER A 43 10.43 -15.50 -5.63
N PRO A 44 11.73 -15.51 -6.00
CA PRO A 44 12.31 -14.44 -6.79
C PRO A 44 11.57 -14.25 -8.12
N LEU A 45 11.48 -13.00 -8.58
CA LEU A 45 10.91 -12.62 -9.88
C LEU A 45 11.94 -11.90 -10.73
N SER A 46 11.98 -12.26 -12.01
CA SER A 46 12.64 -11.50 -13.08
C SER A 46 11.57 -11.08 -14.09
N GLY A 47 11.37 -9.77 -14.23
CA GLY A 47 10.28 -9.20 -15.03
C GLY A 47 9.43 -8.19 -14.26
N PRO A 48 8.26 -7.81 -14.80
CA PRO A 48 7.38 -6.85 -14.17
C PRO A 48 6.64 -7.48 -12.98
N LEU A 49 6.62 -6.79 -11.84
CA LEU A 49 5.69 -7.05 -10.73
C LEU A 49 4.58 -6.00 -10.78
N CYS A 50 3.33 -6.45 -10.91
CA CYS A 50 2.14 -5.58 -10.88
C CYS A 50 1.54 -5.55 -9.47
N LEU A 51 1.31 -4.35 -8.94
CA LEU A 51 0.62 -4.09 -7.67
C LEU A 51 -0.53 -3.11 -7.89
N ASP A 52 -1.62 -3.33 -7.17
CA ASP A 52 -2.74 -2.40 -7.11
C ASP A 52 -2.38 -1.18 -6.25
N THR A 53 -2.70 0.01 -6.76
CA THR A 53 -2.59 1.26 -6.03
C THR A 53 -3.82 2.14 -6.31
N ARG A 54 -4.18 3.03 -5.38
CA ARG A 54 -5.19 4.08 -5.62
C ARG A 54 -4.86 5.32 -4.80
N SER A 55 -4.78 6.47 -5.47
CA SER A 55 -4.54 7.75 -4.81
C SER A 55 -3.31 7.73 -3.88
N LEU A 56 -2.27 6.98 -4.28
CA LEU A 56 -0.98 6.91 -3.58
C LEU A 56 0.05 7.73 -4.34
N SER A 57 0.88 8.47 -3.63
CA SER A 57 2.06 9.12 -4.20
C SER A 57 3.27 8.22 -3.97
N VAL A 58 3.68 7.48 -5.01
CA VAL A 58 4.88 6.63 -4.95
C VAL A 58 6.11 7.50 -5.15
N ILE A 59 7.00 7.50 -4.16
CA ILE A 59 8.19 8.36 -4.12
C ILE A 59 9.40 7.61 -4.68
N SER A 60 9.60 6.36 -4.24
CA SER A 60 10.66 5.51 -4.76
C SER A 60 10.37 4.03 -4.53
N VAL A 61 11.02 3.20 -5.34
CA VAL A 61 11.04 1.74 -5.19
C VAL A 61 12.50 1.32 -5.16
N LEU A 62 12.88 0.53 -4.18
CA LEU A 62 14.27 0.17 -3.89
C LEU A 62 14.41 -1.34 -3.70
N ASP A 63 15.58 -1.87 -4.05
CA ASP A 63 16.03 -3.17 -3.56
C ASP A 63 16.33 -3.04 -2.05
N PRO A 64 15.67 -3.79 -1.16
CA PRO A 64 15.90 -3.67 0.27
C PRO A 64 17.30 -4.09 0.72
N GLN A 65 18.05 -4.86 -0.06
CA GLN A 65 19.41 -5.28 0.30
C GLN A 65 20.46 -4.24 -0.06
N SER A 66 20.48 -3.81 -1.32
CA SER A 66 21.47 -2.84 -1.81
C SER A 66 21.04 -1.38 -1.66
N LEU A 67 19.75 -1.13 -1.39
CA LEU A 67 19.10 0.19 -1.45
C LEU A 67 19.20 0.87 -2.82
N SER A 68 19.51 0.11 -3.87
CA SER A 68 19.54 0.62 -5.23
C SER A 68 18.12 0.86 -5.76
N PRO A 69 17.92 1.91 -6.58
CA PRO A 69 16.60 2.20 -7.13
C PRO A 69 16.19 1.16 -8.17
N LEU A 70 14.93 0.74 -8.08
CA LEU A 70 14.29 -0.15 -9.04
C LEU A 70 13.36 0.67 -9.95
N PRO A 71 13.42 0.48 -11.29
CA PRO A 71 12.52 1.16 -12.20
C PRO A 71 11.07 0.78 -11.93
N PHE A 72 10.18 1.77 -11.90
CA PHE A 72 8.75 1.55 -11.78
C PHE A 72 7.97 2.53 -12.67
N SER A 73 6.73 2.17 -12.97
CA SER A 73 5.76 3.03 -13.65
C SER A 73 4.37 2.87 -13.05
N LEU A 74 3.56 3.91 -13.19
CA LEU A 74 2.14 3.89 -12.84
C LEU A 74 1.33 3.99 -14.14
N SER A 75 0.32 3.15 -14.28
CA SER A 75 -0.64 3.27 -15.39
C SER A 75 -1.51 4.51 -15.26
N ASP A 76 -2.28 4.80 -16.32
CA ASP A 76 -3.41 5.73 -16.20
C ASP A 76 -4.40 5.25 -15.13
N PRO A 77 -5.06 6.18 -14.40
CA PRO A 77 -6.06 5.82 -13.40
C PRO A 77 -7.29 5.15 -14.00
N ASP A 78 -7.58 3.93 -13.56
CA ASP A 78 -8.85 3.26 -13.76
C ASP A 78 -9.84 3.68 -12.66
N PRO A 79 -11.09 4.03 -13.00
CA PRO A 79 -12.07 4.52 -12.02
C PRO A 79 -12.40 3.48 -10.93
N ILE A 80 -12.36 2.18 -11.25
CA ILE A 80 -12.73 1.09 -10.34
C ILE A 80 -11.51 0.47 -9.67
N LYS A 81 -10.40 0.31 -10.39
CA LYS A 81 -9.22 -0.40 -9.88
C LYS A 81 -8.14 0.53 -9.32
N GLY A 82 -8.16 1.81 -9.68
CA GLY A 82 -7.05 2.72 -9.42
C GLY A 82 -5.94 2.56 -10.46
N GLN A 83 -4.68 2.60 -10.06
CA GLN A 83 -3.53 2.53 -10.95
C GLN A 83 -2.74 1.23 -10.73
N ASN A 84 -2.23 0.67 -11.82
CA ASN A 84 -1.27 -0.42 -11.77
C ASN A 84 0.13 0.14 -11.53
N LEU A 85 0.75 -0.21 -10.40
CA LEU A 85 2.16 0.02 -10.14
C LEU A 85 2.96 -1.18 -10.69
N THR A 86 3.69 -0.94 -11.77
CA THR A 86 4.56 -1.96 -12.38
C THR A 86 6.01 -1.71 -11.97
N ILE A 87 6.65 -2.68 -11.34
CA ILE A 87 8.04 -2.61 -10.89
C ILE A 87 8.89 -3.60 -11.70
N SER A 88 9.99 -3.15 -12.28
CA SER A 88 10.90 -4.01 -13.04
C SER A 88 11.90 -4.67 -12.10
N LEU A 89 11.75 -5.99 -11.90
CA LEU A 89 12.61 -6.80 -11.04
C LEU A 89 13.59 -7.64 -11.86
N SER A 90 14.79 -7.83 -11.32
CA SER A 90 15.85 -8.69 -11.88
C SER A 90 16.30 -9.70 -10.84
N ASN A 91 15.51 -10.77 -10.67
CA ASN A 91 15.71 -11.84 -9.68
C ASN A 91 15.58 -11.39 -8.22
N HIS A 92 14.58 -10.57 -7.91
CA HIS A 92 14.33 -10.08 -6.55
C HIS A 92 13.22 -10.87 -5.87
N SER A 93 13.41 -11.23 -4.60
CA SER A 93 12.38 -11.85 -3.74
C SER A 93 11.72 -10.87 -2.77
N SER A 94 12.14 -9.60 -2.78
CA SER A 94 11.57 -8.56 -1.94
C SER A 94 11.75 -7.19 -2.59
N VAL A 95 10.88 -6.26 -2.22
CA VAL A 95 10.89 -4.89 -2.73
C VAL A 95 10.48 -3.91 -1.63
N LEU A 96 11.20 -2.80 -1.52
CA LEU A 96 10.87 -1.71 -0.60
C LEU A 96 10.25 -0.55 -1.38
N ILE A 97 9.03 -0.16 -1.01
CA ILE A 97 8.32 0.94 -1.65
C ILE A 97 8.16 2.07 -0.64
N ILE A 98 8.61 3.27 -0.99
CA ILE A 98 8.43 4.50 -0.21
C ILE A 98 7.32 5.31 -0.88
N TYR A 99 6.30 5.66 -0.12
CA TYR A 99 5.12 6.32 -0.66
C TYR A 99 4.39 7.14 0.41
N SER A 100 3.36 7.89 -0.01
CA SER A 100 2.38 8.45 0.91
C SER A 100 0.95 8.21 0.41
N THR A 101 0.02 8.13 1.35
CA THR A 101 -1.41 8.24 1.03
C THR A 101 -1.76 9.69 0.75
N THR A 102 -2.93 9.92 0.16
CA THR A 102 -3.49 11.26 -0.05
C THR A 102 -4.82 11.39 0.69
N PRO A 103 -5.33 12.61 0.90
CA PRO A 103 -6.69 12.83 1.43
C PRO A 103 -7.80 12.18 0.59
N ALA A 104 -7.50 11.85 -0.68
CA ALA A 104 -8.40 11.15 -1.58
C ALA A 104 -8.33 9.61 -1.45
N SER A 105 -7.65 9.09 -0.42
CA SER A 105 -7.67 7.66 -0.11
C SER A 105 -9.09 7.21 0.18
N SER A 106 -9.56 6.22 -0.58
CA SER A 106 -10.90 5.67 -0.41
C SER A 106 -11.06 4.79 0.83
N ALA A 107 -9.97 4.31 1.41
CA ALA A 107 -10.00 3.47 2.61
C ALA A 107 -9.97 4.27 3.90
N LEU A 108 -9.43 5.48 3.89
CA LEU A 108 -9.13 6.24 5.10
C LEU A 108 -10.20 7.28 5.38
N GLN A 109 -10.88 7.15 6.51
CA GLN A 109 -11.73 8.19 7.02
C GLN A 109 -11.02 8.94 8.14
N TRP A 110 -10.66 10.18 7.87
CA TRP A 110 -10.13 11.11 8.85
C TRP A 110 -11.28 11.89 9.49
N LEU A 111 -11.26 11.99 10.82
CA LEU A 111 -12.24 12.72 11.61
C LEU A 111 -11.52 13.81 12.40
N ASN A 112 -11.99 15.03 12.25
CA ASN A 112 -11.58 16.16 13.07
C ASN A 112 -12.07 15.96 14.52
N PRO A 113 -11.45 16.60 15.52
CA PRO A 113 -11.90 16.50 16.91
C PRO A 113 -13.40 16.72 17.07
N SER A 114 -13.97 17.71 16.39
CA SER A 114 -15.40 18.01 16.45
C SER A 114 -16.32 16.86 15.99
N GLN A 115 -15.82 15.89 15.25
CA GLN A 115 -16.55 14.71 14.78
C GLN A 115 -16.41 13.51 15.73
N THR A 116 -15.48 13.56 16.69
CA THR A 116 -15.29 12.50 17.69
C THR A 116 -16.18 12.73 18.91
N PHE A 117 -16.34 11.71 19.77
CA PHE A 117 -17.20 11.80 20.94
C PHE A 117 -16.71 12.85 21.95
N ASN A 118 -15.42 12.85 22.29
CA ASN A 118 -14.83 13.72 23.30
C ASN A 118 -14.46 15.13 22.80
N LYS A 119 -14.63 15.40 21.50
CA LYS A 119 -14.35 16.70 20.86
C LYS A 119 -12.91 17.22 20.99
N THR A 120 -11.99 16.40 21.50
CA THR A 120 -10.66 16.84 21.93
C THR A 120 -9.56 16.38 20.98
N PHE A 121 -9.66 15.14 20.49
CA PHE A 121 -8.63 14.53 19.65
C PHE A 121 -9.21 14.05 18.31
N PRO A 122 -8.41 14.09 17.22
CA PRO A 122 -8.81 13.54 15.95
C PRO A 122 -8.87 12.01 16.00
N PHE A 123 -9.48 11.41 14.98
CA PHE A 123 -9.58 9.97 14.84
C PHE A 123 -9.41 9.58 13.38
N VAL A 124 -8.82 8.42 13.12
CA VAL A 124 -8.72 7.85 11.77
C VAL A 124 -9.02 6.37 11.84
N TYR A 125 -9.76 5.87 10.85
CA TYR A 125 -9.97 4.45 10.68
C TYR A 125 -9.88 4.06 9.21
N THR A 126 -9.64 2.77 8.98
CA THR A 126 -9.59 2.17 7.66
C THR A 126 -10.84 1.34 7.40
N GLN A 127 -11.31 1.35 6.15
CA GLN A 127 -12.26 0.39 5.61
C GLN A 127 -11.72 -0.14 4.28
N CYS A 128 -11.11 -1.32 4.31
CA CYS A 128 -10.42 -1.88 3.14
C CYS A 128 -11.35 -2.68 2.20
N GLN A 129 -12.48 -3.20 2.70
CA GLN A 129 -13.38 -3.98 1.86
C GLN A 129 -14.16 -3.08 0.88
N SER A 130 -14.28 -3.43 -0.41
CA SER A 130 -13.80 -4.68 -1.03
C SER A 130 -12.38 -4.61 -1.61
N ILE A 131 -11.97 -3.45 -2.13
CA ILE A 131 -10.72 -3.26 -2.89
C ILE A 131 -10.05 -1.92 -2.57
N HIS A 132 -10.12 -1.52 -1.30
CA HIS A 132 -9.61 -0.22 -0.83
C HIS A 132 -8.25 -0.35 -0.11
N ALA A 133 -7.76 -1.56 0.18
CA ALA A 133 -6.44 -1.76 0.76
C ALA A 133 -5.33 -1.11 -0.10
N ARG A 134 -5.49 -1.16 -1.43
CA ARG A 134 -4.64 -0.47 -2.42
C ARG A 134 -4.55 1.05 -2.27
N SER A 135 -5.46 1.67 -1.50
CA SER A 135 -5.42 3.10 -1.14
C SER A 135 -4.78 3.40 0.22
N VAL A 136 -4.29 2.35 0.91
CA VAL A 136 -3.50 2.45 2.15
C VAL A 136 -2.06 2.01 1.87
N PHE A 137 -1.85 0.94 1.10
CA PHE A 137 -0.53 0.46 0.71
C PHE A 137 -0.55 -0.26 -0.65
N PRO A 138 0.55 -0.20 -1.44
CA PRO A 138 0.66 -0.97 -2.68
C PRO A 138 0.64 -2.47 -2.41
N CYS A 139 -0.26 -3.22 -3.04
CA CYS A 139 -0.41 -4.66 -2.80
C CYS A 139 -1.09 -5.40 -3.94
N GLN A 140 -1.05 -6.73 -3.89
CA GLN A 140 -1.91 -7.60 -4.71
C GLN A 140 -3.29 -7.66 -4.06
N ASP A 141 -4.15 -6.67 -4.33
CA ASP A 141 -5.40 -6.42 -3.59
C ASP A 141 -6.53 -7.30 -4.11
N THR A 142 -6.41 -8.60 -3.80
CA THR A 142 -7.38 -9.65 -4.15
C THR A 142 -7.57 -10.61 -2.97
N PRO A 143 -8.81 -11.05 -2.67
CA PRO A 143 -9.07 -12.05 -1.63
C PRO A 143 -8.48 -13.44 -1.96
N ALA A 144 -8.03 -13.67 -3.20
CA ALA A 144 -7.36 -14.91 -3.60
C ALA A 144 -5.96 -15.06 -2.99
N ALA A 145 -5.33 -13.95 -2.57
CA ALA A 145 -4.02 -13.93 -1.94
C ALA A 145 -4.13 -13.63 -0.44
N ARG A 146 -3.36 -14.34 0.39
CA ARG A 146 -3.29 -14.11 1.83
C ARG A 146 -1.86 -13.79 2.22
N ILE A 147 -1.69 -12.79 3.07
CA ILE A 147 -0.39 -12.31 3.52
C ILE A 147 -0.35 -12.23 5.05
N CYS A 148 0.81 -12.46 5.63
CA CYS A 148 1.11 -11.99 6.98
C CYS A 148 1.54 -10.52 6.92
N TYR A 149 1.40 -9.78 8.02
CA TYR A 149 1.92 -8.42 8.08
C TYR A 149 2.50 -8.09 9.45
N SER A 150 3.44 -7.16 9.45
CA SER A 150 3.88 -6.42 10.61
C SER A 150 3.69 -4.93 10.34
N ALA A 151 3.33 -4.17 11.38
CA ALA A 151 3.11 -2.73 11.25
C ALA A 151 3.80 -1.98 12.39
N ARG A 152 4.58 -0.96 12.03
CA ARG A 152 5.14 0.03 12.95
C ARG A 152 4.42 1.35 12.71
N LEU A 153 3.75 1.86 13.74
CA LEU A 153 2.94 3.06 13.64
C LEU A 153 3.58 4.16 14.47
N ASN A 154 3.88 5.30 13.84
CA ASN A 154 4.23 6.54 14.51
C ASN A 154 2.98 7.42 14.56
N ILE A 155 2.48 7.61 15.78
CA ILE A 155 1.27 8.37 16.08
C ILE A 155 1.55 9.37 17.22
N PRO A 156 0.79 10.47 17.32
CA PRO A 156 0.85 11.35 18.48
C PRO A 156 0.67 10.59 19.80
N ARG A 157 1.44 10.96 20.82
CA ARG A 157 1.50 10.27 22.13
C ARG A 157 0.15 10.18 22.85
N GLN A 158 -0.77 11.10 22.54
CA GLN A 158 -2.11 11.17 23.12
C GLN A 158 -3.09 10.18 22.48
N LEU A 159 -2.73 9.57 21.35
CA LEU A 159 -3.56 8.63 20.62
C LEU A 159 -3.11 7.18 20.89
N SER A 160 -3.93 6.24 20.46
CA SER A 160 -3.62 4.81 20.48
C SER A 160 -3.94 4.21 19.11
N ALA A 161 -3.27 3.13 18.75
CA ALA A 161 -3.50 2.37 17.53
C ALA A 161 -3.98 0.96 17.87
N VAL A 162 -4.84 0.42 17.01
CA VAL A 162 -5.44 -0.91 17.09
C VAL A 162 -5.36 -1.57 15.72
#